data_AF-A0A0V0G5T4-F1
#
_entry.id   AF-A0A0V0G5T4-F1
#
_cell.length_a   1.000
_cell.length_b   1.000
_cell.length_c   1.000
_cell.angle_alpha   90.00
_cell.angle_beta   90.00
_cell.angle_gamma   90.00
#
_symmetry.space_group_name_H-M   'P 1'
#
loop_
_entity.id
_entity.type
_entity.pdbx_description
1 polymer ?
#
loop_
_entity_poly.entity_id
_entity_poly.type
_entity_poly.pdbx_seq_one_letter_code
_entity_poly.pdbx_strand_id
1 'polypeptide(L)'
;VNSGTYLSENALLPGLVMLNSDVITDTKIYLQELEIKMRENGHVIPAEWLQSKFSSMGINSYVQNFTLNYPFSPGKKFYGINVYGIIRGGGSGNEAMVLSVPFRSSESPHPTTAPGLALLLAITSYFRKQKYWAKDIIMLATEYELLGMQAWLEAYHGTSCGNKGVLEAGELPARGGAIQAAINLELSSLKMKKIDVKLLGLNGQLPNLDLVNLVHRICSKERVRHSYVNKEKNSKSTSIRAMATFNAHYAGHCARTSYGIT
;
A
#
# COMPACT_ATOMS: atom_id res chain seq x y z
N VAL A 1 12.63 -4.11 -37.03
CA VAL A 1 11.20 -3.74 -37.13
C VAL A 1 10.72 -3.37 -35.74
N ASN A 2 10.25 -2.14 -35.59
CA ASN A 2 9.82 -1.52 -34.33
C ASN A 2 8.69 -2.32 -33.65
N SER A 3 8.91 -2.66 -32.39
CA SER A 3 7.83 -2.97 -31.43
C SER A 3 8.12 -2.24 -30.12
N GLY A 4 8.29 -0.92 -30.25
CA GLY A 4 8.20 -0.02 -29.10
C GLY A 4 6.76 -0.02 -28.62
N THR A 5 6.49 -0.70 -27.51
CA THR A 5 5.21 -0.62 -26.80
C THR A 5 5.00 0.83 -26.39
N TYR A 6 4.02 1.47 -27.03
CA TYR A 6 3.63 2.86 -26.80
C TYR A 6 2.97 2.94 -25.41
N LEU A 7 3.60 3.68 -24.48
CA LEU A 7 3.03 4.01 -23.17
C LEU A 7 2.04 5.16 -23.39
N SER A 8 0.76 4.94 -23.07
CA SER A 8 -0.27 5.94 -23.27
C SER A 8 -0.48 6.87 -22.07
N GLU A 9 0.13 6.56 -20.91
CA GLU A 9 -0.02 7.34 -19.68
C GLU A 9 1.15 8.28 -19.40
N ASN A 10 0.88 9.59 -19.47
CA ASN A 10 1.79 10.68 -19.07
C ASN A 10 2.10 10.74 -17.55
N ALA A 11 1.70 9.75 -16.74
CA ALA A 11 1.93 9.75 -15.30
C ALA A 11 3.12 8.88 -14.85
N LEU A 12 3.64 8.02 -15.73
CA LEU A 12 4.58 6.97 -15.37
C LEU A 12 5.66 6.81 -16.45
N LEU A 13 6.45 7.87 -16.68
CA LEU A 13 7.64 7.78 -17.53
C LEU A 13 8.71 6.93 -16.81
N PRO A 14 8.94 5.67 -17.22
CA PRO A 14 9.96 4.82 -16.62
C PRO A 14 11.29 5.25 -17.23
N GLY A 15 11.85 6.32 -16.68
CA GLY A 15 13.05 6.98 -17.19
C GLY A 15 13.68 7.96 -16.21
N LEU A 16 12.90 8.57 -15.29
CA LEU A 16 13.39 9.69 -14.49
C LEU A 16 13.67 9.41 -12.99
N VAL A 17 13.32 8.24 -12.46
CA VAL A 17 13.53 7.97 -11.02
C VAL A 17 14.61 6.91 -10.86
N MET A 18 15.86 7.35 -10.75
CA MET A 18 16.88 6.51 -10.11
C MET A 18 16.59 6.56 -8.60
N LEU A 19 16.41 5.40 -7.97
CA LEU A 19 16.46 5.30 -6.50
C LEU A 19 17.85 5.79 -6.08
N ASN A 20 17.90 7.01 -5.55
CA ASN A 20 19.16 7.60 -5.14
C ASN A 20 19.70 6.86 -3.91
N SER A 21 21.00 7.04 -3.64
CA SER A 21 21.66 6.57 -2.42
C SER A 21 20.91 7.00 -1.15
N ASP A 22 20.24 8.15 -1.21
CA ASP A 22 19.58 8.77 -0.07
C ASP A 22 18.37 7.93 0.37
N VAL A 23 17.53 7.45 -0.56
CA VAL A 23 16.38 6.58 -0.20
C VAL A 23 16.84 5.30 0.48
N ILE A 24 17.93 4.69 0.02
CA ILE A 24 18.47 3.47 0.65
C ILE A 24 18.97 3.76 2.07
N THR A 25 19.61 4.91 2.26
CA THR A 25 20.15 5.34 3.54
C THR A 25 19.03 5.68 4.52
N ASP A 26 18.07 6.51 4.09
CA ASP A 26 16.87 6.88 4.85
C ASP A 26 16.07 5.63 5.25
N THR A 27 15.92 4.65 4.35
CA THR A 27 15.23 3.39 4.64
C THR A 27 15.89 2.65 5.81
N LYS A 28 17.22 2.60 5.86
CA LYS A 28 17.93 1.93 6.97
C LYS A 28 17.75 2.68 8.28
N ILE A 29 17.77 4.00 8.25
CA ILE A 29 17.56 4.85 9.43
C ILE A 29 16.15 4.65 9.98
N TYR A 30 15.12 4.78 9.12
CA TYR A 30 13.73 4.59 9.54
C TYR A 30 13.46 3.17 10.03
N LEU A 31 14.12 2.15 9.46
CA LEU A 31 13.99 0.78 9.94
C LEU A 31 14.52 0.63 11.37
N GLN A 32 15.72 1.17 11.66
CA GLN A 32 16.30 1.13 13.00
C GLN A 32 15.42 1.85 14.03
N GLU A 33 14.92 3.05 13.69
CA GLU A 33 14.01 3.80 14.55
C GLU A 33 12.69 3.05 14.80
N LEU A 34 12.10 2.48 13.74
CA LEU A 34 10.87 1.70 13.85
C LEU A 34 11.06 0.47 14.71
N GLU A 35 12.17 -0.26 14.56
CA GLU A 35 12.47 -1.43 15.39
C GLU A 35 12.63 -1.07 16.88
N ILE A 36 13.23 0.10 17.19
CA ILE A 36 13.26 0.63 18.56
C ILE A 36 11.84 0.88 19.05
N LYS A 37 11.02 1.59 18.26
CA LYS A 37 9.64 1.92 18.64
C LYS A 37 8.74 0.69 18.79
N MET A 38 8.91 -0.33 17.96
CA MET A 38 8.17 -1.58 18.09
C MET A 38 8.53 -2.35 19.36
N ARG A 39 9.76 -2.19 19.90
CA ARG A 39 10.12 -2.75 21.21
C ARG A 39 9.48 -1.98 22.36
N GLU A 40 9.27 -0.68 22.21
CA GLU A 40 8.67 0.20 23.24
C GLU A 40 7.14 0.13 23.28
N ASN A 41 6.48 0.18 22.11
CA ASN A 41 5.02 0.28 21.98
C ASN A 41 4.29 -1.08 21.98
N GLY A 42 5.03 -2.19 22.03
CA GLY A 42 4.45 -3.54 22.03
C GLY A 42 3.77 -3.90 20.71
N HIS A 43 2.48 -4.26 20.76
CA HIS A 43 1.78 -4.93 19.67
C HIS A 43 0.96 -4.02 18.74
N VAL A 44 0.88 -2.72 19.05
CA VAL A 44 0.04 -1.76 18.33
C VAL A 44 0.89 -0.97 17.34
N ILE A 45 0.29 -0.58 16.20
CA ILE A 45 0.95 0.31 15.25
C ILE A 45 1.38 1.63 15.93
N PRO A 46 2.65 2.08 15.79
CA PRO A 46 3.14 3.29 16.45
C PRO A 46 2.65 4.55 15.73
N ALA A 47 1.36 4.86 15.87
CA ALA A 47 0.67 5.87 15.06
C ALA A 47 1.19 7.29 15.28
N GLU A 48 1.50 7.67 16.52
CA GLU A 48 2.08 8.99 16.84
C GLU A 48 3.46 9.16 16.19
N TRP A 49 4.28 8.11 16.24
CA TRP A 49 5.59 8.11 15.60
C TRP A 49 5.45 8.26 14.08
N LEU A 50 4.56 7.49 13.44
CA LEU A 50 4.30 7.63 12.00
C LEU A 50 3.84 9.04 11.62
N GLN A 51 2.88 9.60 12.37
CA GLN A 51 2.41 10.97 12.16
C GLN A 51 3.54 12.00 12.33
N SER A 52 4.40 11.83 13.34
CA SER A 52 5.56 12.71 13.54
C SER A 52 6.54 12.65 12.36
N LYS A 53 6.74 11.47 11.75
CA LYS A 53 7.60 11.31 10.58
C LYS A 53 6.99 11.99 9.36
N PHE A 54 5.69 11.82 9.09
CA PHE A 54 5.01 12.56 8.04
C PHE A 54 5.07 14.07 8.26
N SER A 55 4.82 14.54 9.49
CA SER A 55 4.88 15.96 9.84
C SER A 55 6.28 16.54 9.64
N SER A 56 7.34 15.82 10.01
CA SER A 56 8.73 16.25 9.77
C SER A 56 9.08 16.36 8.28
N MET A 57 8.35 15.66 7.42
CA MET A 57 8.44 15.76 5.97
C MET A 57 7.51 16.86 5.40
N GLY A 58 6.77 17.58 6.25
CA GLY A 58 5.79 18.57 5.80
C GLY A 58 4.62 17.94 5.03
N ILE A 59 4.17 16.75 5.47
CA ILE A 59 3.04 15.99 4.91
C ILE A 59 1.95 15.92 5.97
N ASN A 60 0.72 16.26 5.56
CA ASN A 60 -0.44 16.07 6.40
C ASN A 60 -0.74 14.58 6.51
N SER A 61 -0.82 14.11 7.76
CA SER A 61 -1.15 12.72 8.09
C SER A 61 -2.39 12.65 8.96
N TYR A 62 -3.03 11.49 8.91
CA TYR A 62 -4.35 11.27 9.47
C TYR A 62 -4.42 9.84 10.03
N VAL A 63 -5.25 9.69 11.06
CA VAL A 63 -5.58 8.38 11.65
C VAL A 63 -7.04 8.07 11.34
N GLN A 64 -7.29 6.85 10.92
CA GLN A 64 -8.63 6.28 10.84
C GLN A 64 -8.76 5.21 11.91
N ASN A 65 -9.79 5.32 12.75
CA ASN A 65 -10.19 4.26 13.66
C ASN A 65 -11.28 3.41 13.02
N PHE A 66 -11.23 2.10 13.20
CA PHE A 66 -12.28 1.18 12.76
C PHE A 66 -12.58 0.14 13.83
N THR A 67 -13.79 -0.41 13.79
CA THR A 67 -14.25 -1.43 14.74
C THR A 67 -14.75 -2.66 14.00
N LEU A 68 -14.30 -3.83 14.41
CA LEU A 68 -14.85 -5.12 14.01
C LEU A 68 -15.78 -5.63 15.11
N ASN A 69 -17.07 -5.68 14.83
CA ASN A 69 -18.05 -6.39 15.65
C ASN A 69 -17.97 -7.87 15.29
N TYR A 70 -17.52 -8.70 16.23
CA TYR A 70 -17.24 -10.11 15.95
C TYR A 70 -18.53 -10.89 15.71
N PRO A 71 -18.73 -11.50 14.52
CA PRO A 71 -20.04 -12.04 14.13
C PRO A 71 -20.45 -13.28 14.92
N PHE A 72 -19.51 -14.00 15.53
CA PHE A 72 -19.76 -15.26 16.24
C PHE A 72 -19.83 -15.11 17.76
N SER A 73 -19.65 -13.90 18.30
CA SER A 73 -19.77 -13.63 19.74
C SER A 73 -20.37 -12.24 19.94
N PRO A 74 -21.70 -12.15 20.11
CA PRO A 74 -22.40 -10.87 20.28
C PRO A 74 -21.78 -10.03 21.41
N GLY A 75 -21.54 -8.75 21.14
CA GLY A 75 -20.92 -7.82 22.10
C GLY A 75 -19.40 -7.82 22.11
N LYS A 76 -18.73 -8.80 21.49
CA LYS A 76 -17.27 -8.80 21.35
C LYS A 76 -16.84 -7.87 20.22
N LYS A 77 -16.08 -6.83 20.56
CA LYS A 77 -15.54 -5.84 19.61
C LYS A 77 -14.02 -5.87 19.58
N PHE A 78 -13.47 -5.65 18.39
CA PHE A 78 -12.05 -5.42 18.19
C PHE A 78 -11.86 -4.04 17.54
N TYR A 79 -10.86 -3.29 17.99
CA TYR A 79 -10.58 -1.95 17.51
C TYR A 79 -9.25 -1.96 16.78
N GLY A 80 -9.16 -1.24 15.67
CA GLY A 80 -7.90 -1.06 14.94
C GLY A 80 -7.76 0.35 14.40
N ILE A 81 -6.52 0.69 14.06
CA ILE A 81 -6.19 2.00 13.52
C ILE A 81 -5.36 1.90 12.24
N ASN A 82 -5.68 2.74 11.26
CA ASN A 82 -4.85 2.94 10.07
C ASN A 82 -4.27 4.34 10.09
N VAL A 83 -3.05 4.50 9.59
CA VAL A 83 -2.37 5.80 9.51
C VAL A 83 -2.02 6.08 8.06
N TYR A 84 -2.35 7.26 7.56
CA TYR A 84 -2.03 7.62 6.19
C TYR A 84 -1.60 9.08 6.05
N GLY A 85 -0.74 9.35 5.09
CA GLY A 85 -0.34 10.68 4.66
C GLY A 85 -0.74 10.94 3.21
N ILE A 86 -1.02 12.19 2.87
CA ILE A 86 -1.38 12.59 1.49
C ILE A 86 -0.37 13.61 0.98
N ILE A 87 0.33 13.27 -0.10
CA ILE A 87 1.07 14.23 -0.93
C ILE A 87 0.10 14.71 -2.01
N ARG A 88 -0.21 16.01 -2.01
CA ARG A 88 -1.14 16.58 -2.99
C ARG A 88 -0.47 16.76 -4.35
N GLY A 89 -1.18 16.36 -5.39
CA GLY A 89 -0.81 16.64 -6.78
C GLY A 89 -0.96 18.14 -7.10
N GLY A 90 -0.20 18.62 -8.09
CA GLY A 90 -0.34 19.98 -8.61
C GLY A 90 -1.50 20.17 -9.61
N GLY A 91 -2.17 19.09 -10.00
CA GLY A 91 -3.33 19.10 -10.90
C GLY A 91 -4.66 19.34 -10.17
N SER A 92 -5.78 18.91 -10.76
CA SER A 92 -7.13 19.12 -10.21
C SER A 92 -7.44 18.36 -8.91
N GLY A 93 -6.54 17.50 -8.42
CA GLY A 93 -6.78 16.67 -7.23
C GLY A 93 -7.81 15.56 -7.43
N ASN A 94 -8.25 15.31 -8.66
CA ASN A 94 -9.33 14.35 -8.96
C ASN A 94 -8.91 12.89 -8.97
N GLU A 95 -7.60 12.61 -9.00
CA GLU A 95 -7.05 11.27 -9.11
C GLU A 95 -6.01 11.03 -8.03
N ALA A 96 -5.92 9.80 -7.55
CA ALA A 96 -4.97 9.38 -6.54
C ALA A 96 -4.30 8.04 -6.88
N MET A 97 -3.10 7.84 -6.35
CA MET A 97 -2.46 6.53 -6.24
C MET A 97 -2.18 6.20 -4.78
N VAL A 98 -2.26 4.92 -4.41
CA VAL A 98 -2.02 4.46 -3.04
C VAL A 98 -0.74 3.63 -2.99
N LEU A 99 0.16 3.96 -2.07
CA LEU A 99 1.28 3.10 -1.68
C LEU A 99 1.02 2.62 -0.25
N SER A 100 0.72 1.34 -0.07
CA SER A 100 0.32 0.78 1.21
C SER A 100 1.34 -0.22 1.77
N VAL A 101 1.42 -0.29 3.10
CA VAL A 101 2.15 -1.33 3.84
C VAL A 101 1.27 -1.81 5.00
N PRO A 102 1.04 -3.12 5.17
CA PRO A 102 0.46 -3.63 6.40
C PRO A 102 1.49 -3.58 7.53
N PHE A 103 1.13 -3.03 8.68
CA PHE A 103 1.93 -3.15 9.90
C PHE A 103 1.70 -4.52 10.53
N ARG A 104 2.80 -5.22 10.81
CA ARG A 104 2.79 -6.49 11.54
C ARG A 104 3.53 -6.31 12.86
N SER A 105 2.83 -6.56 13.95
CA SER A 105 3.41 -6.58 15.29
C SER A 105 4.35 -7.77 15.47
N SER A 106 5.11 -7.77 16.56
CA SER A 106 5.98 -8.88 16.96
C SER A 106 5.22 -10.20 17.19
N GLU A 107 3.92 -10.16 17.43
CA GLU A 107 3.05 -11.33 17.62
C GLU A 107 2.48 -11.89 16.31
N SER A 108 2.67 -11.19 15.20
CA SER A 108 2.16 -11.66 13.92
C SER A 108 2.75 -13.04 13.59
N PRO A 109 1.93 -14.03 13.17
CA PRO A 109 2.45 -15.30 12.68
C PRO A 109 3.15 -15.15 11.32
N HIS A 110 3.02 -13.99 10.68
CA HIS A 110 3.63 -13.69 9.39
C HIS A 110 4.96 -12.94 9.56
N PRO A 111 5.89 -13.07 8.59
CA PRO A 111 7.14 -12.33 8.62
C PRO A 111 6.89 -10.83 8.74
N THR A 112 7.73 -10.12 9.49
CA THR A 112 7.66 -8.67 9.64
C THR A 112 7.57 -7.94 8.31
N THR A 113 6.92 -6.78 8.32
CA THR A 113 6.81 -5.82 7.22
C THR A 113 7.49 -4.49 7.54
N ALA A 114 8.22 -4.41 8.67
CA ALA A 114 8.93 -3.21 9.09
C ALA A 114 9.89 -2.66 8.00
N PRO A 115 10.63 -3.50 7.23
CA PRO A 115 11.41 -3.01 6.10
C PRO A 115 10.56 -2.31 5.01
N GLY A 116 9.34 -2.79 4.78
CA GLY A 116 8.39 -2.15 3.85
C GLY A 116 7.90 -0.81 4.36
N LEU A 117 7.60 -0.71 5.65
CA LEU A 117 7.13 0.54 6.26
C LEU A 117 8.24 1.59 6.29
N ALA A 118 9.48 1.17 6.56
CA ALA A 118 10.65 2.03 6.48
C ALA A 118 10.89 2.53 5.03
N LEU A 119 10.75 1.65 4.04
CA LEU A 119 10.86 2.02 2.63
C LEU A 119 9.74 2.99 2.22
N LEU A 120 8.51 2.78 2.69
CA LEU A 120 7.38 3.69 2.48
C LEU A 120 7.73 5.10 2.98
N LEU A 121 8.31 5.25 4.17
CA LEU A 121 8.73 6.54 4.72
C LEU A 121 9.87 7.18 3.90
N ALA A 122 10.87 6.39 3.47
CA ALA A 122 11.96 6.90 2.65
C ALA A 122 11.48 7.38 1.27
N ILE A 123 10.61 6.61 0.61
CA ILE A 123 9.95 7.00 -0.65
C ILE A 123 9.11 8.26 -0.43
N THR A 124 8.40 8.36 0.69
CA THR A 124 7.61 9.54 1.04
C THR A 124 8.48 10.80 1.11
N SER A 125 9.58 10.75 1.86
CA SER A 125 10.57 11.84 1.96
C SER A 125 11.12 12.24 0.60
N TYR A 126 11.44 11.25 -0.24
CA TYR A 126 11.93 11.49 -1.60
C TYR A 126 10.86 12.12 -2.51
N PHE A 127 9.63 11.62 -2.48
CA PHE A 127 8.52 12.12 -3.29
C PHE A 127 8.12 13.55 -2.93
N ARG A 128 8.21 13.91 -1.66
CA ARG A 128 7.93 15.28 -1.21
C ARG A 128 8.85 16.32 -1.84
N LYS A 129 10.11 15.95 -2.11
CA LYS A 129 11.12 16.81 -2.75
C LYS A 129 10.90 16.98 -4.25
N GLN A 130 10.15 16.08 -4.89
CA GLN A 130 9.85 16.16 -6.31
C GLN A 130 8.80 17.24 -6.59
N LYS A 131 8.95 17.94 -7.71
CA LYS A 131 8.00 18.96 -8.14
C LYS A 131 6.93 18.34 -9.04
N TYR A 132 5.69 18.80 -8.89
CA TYR A 132 4.55 18.58 -9.80
C TYR A 132 4.12 17.11 -9.99
N TRP A 133 3.50 16.51 -8.96
CA TRP A 133 2.77 15.26 -9.14
C TRP A 133 1.45 15.49 -9.88
N ALA A 134 1.14 14.64 -10.87
CA ALA A 134 -0.11 14.72 -11.63
C ALA A 134 -1.34 14.23 -10.82
N LYS A 135 -1.11 13.38 -9.82
CA LYS A 135 -2.12 12.73 -8.98
C LYS A 135 -1.75 12.91 -7.51
N ASP A 136 -2.74 12.84 -6.62
CA ASP A 136 -2.48 12.70 -5.19
C ASP A 136 -1.77 11.35 -4.92
N ILE A 137 -0.82 11.34 -3.99
CA ILE A 137 -0.15 10.11 -3.55
C ILE A 137 -0.50 9.87 -2.09
N ILE A 138 -1.15 8.75 -1.82
CA ILE A 138 -1.57 8.34 -0.49
C ILE A 138 -0.60 7.29 0.02
N MET A 139 0.08 7.59 1.12
CA MET A 139 0.99 6.70 1.81
C MET A 139 0.24 6.07 2.99
N LEU A 140 -0.06 4.78 2.94
CA LEU A 140 -0.99 4.13 3.86
C LEU A 140 -0.31 3.00 4.67
N ALA A 141 -0.33 3.10 5.99
CA ALA A 141 0.01 2.02 6.90
C ALA A 141 -1.28 1.44 7.51
N THR A 142 -1.50 0.13 7.35
CA THR A 142 -2.72 -0.54 7.85
C THR A 142 -2.44 -1.45 9.04
N GLU A 143 -3.31 -1.42 10.05
CA GLU A 143 -3.30 -2.41 11.13
C GLU A 143 -4.22 -3.58 10.79
N TYR A 144 -3.89 -4.78 11.27
CA TYR A 144 -4.63 -6.01 10.96
C TYR A 144 -4.74 -6.34 9.46
N GLU A 145 -3.71 -5.96 8.70
CA GLU A 145 -3.52 -6.33 7.28
C GLU A 145 -4.74 -6.05 6.39
N LEU A 146 -5.40 -7.11 5.88
CA LEU A 146 -6.54 -7.02 4.98
C LEU A 146 -7.76 -6.39 5.66
N LEU A 147 -7.93 -6.59 6.96
CA LEU A 147 -9.05 -6.02 7.71
C LEU A 147 -8.94 -4.49 7.76
N GLY A 148 -7.76 -3.98 8.13
CA GLY A 148 -7.50 -2.54 8.11
C GLY A 148 -7.61 -1.96 6.71
N MET A 149 -7.09 -2.65 5.70
CA MET A 149 -7.22 -2.21 4.30
C MET A 149 -8.70 -2.15 3.85
N GLN A 150 -9.51 -3.15 4.19
CA GLN A 150 -10.94 -3.14 3.88
C GLN A 150 -11.65 -1.98 4.59
N ALA A 151 -11.40 -1.80 5.88
CA ALA A 151 -11.99 -0.69 6.63
C ALA A 151 -11.61 0.66 6.01
N TRP A 152 -10.35 0.85 5.63
CA TRP A 152 -9.90 2.08 5.01
C TRP A 152 -10.58 2.33 3.65
N LEU A 153 -10.71 1.30 2.81
CA LEU A 153 -11.37 1.41 1.50
C LEU A 153 -12.87 1.65 1.61
N GLU A 154 -13.54 0.99 2.56
CA GLU A 154 -14.95 1.24 2.89
C GLU A 154 -15.19 2.69 3.30
N ALA A 155 -14.36 3.21 4.21
CA ALA A 155 -14.41 4.61 4.61
C ALA A 155 -14.06 5.57 3.45
N TYR A 156 -13.09 5.22 2.60
CA TYR A 156 -12.68 6.02 1.44
C TYR A 156 -13.79 6.19 0.41
N HIS A 157 -14.50 5.11 0.10
CA HIS A 157 -15.56 5.09 -0.88
C HIS A 157 -16.95 5.41 -0.30
N GLY A 158 -17.09 5.46 1.03
CA GLY A 158 -18.40 5.61 1.68
C GLY A 158 -19.31 4.40 1.42
N THR A 159 -18.72 3.21 1.37
CA THR A 159 -19.42 1.94 1.08
C THR A 159 -19.21 0.95 2.23
N SER A 160 -20.04 -0.08 2.32
CA SER A 160 -19.82 -1.21 3.24
C SER A 160 -19.94 -2.52 2.49
N CYS A 161 -18.97 -3.43 2.65
CA CYS A 161 -18.94 -4.72 1.97
C CYS A 161 -19.25 -5.86 2.96
N GLY A 162 -19.99 -6.86 2.50
CA GLY A 162 -20.38 -8.03 3.31
C GLY A 162 -21.57 -7.76 4.24
N ASN A 163 -21.56 -8.40 5.41
CA ASN A 163 -22.66 -8.31 6.37
C ASN A 163 -22.65 -6.94 7.06
N LYS A 164 -23.75 -6.19 6.89
CA LYS A 164 -23.93 -4.88 7.53
C LYS A 164 -23.71 -4.98 9.04
N GLY A 165 -22.94 -4.04 9.57
CA GLY A 165 -22.65 -3.95 11.00
C GLY A 165 -21.52 -4.85 11.50
N VAL A 166 -20.91 -5.70 10.66
CA VAL A 166 -19.72 -6.47 11.06
C VAL A 166 -18.48 -5.57 11.12
N LEU A 167 -18.23 -4.79 10.06
CA LEU A 167 -17.13 -3.84 10.01
C LEU A 167 -17.67 -2.41 10.04
N GLU A 168 -17.33 -1.68 11.09
CA GLU A 168 -17.55 -0.25 11.20
C GLU A 168 -16.28 0.45 10.75
N ALA A 169 -16.26 0.85 9.48
CA ALA A 169 -15.11 1.48 8.85
C ALA A 169 -14.73 2.85 9.45
N GLY A 170 -15.65 3.51 10.17
CA GLY A 170 -15.42 4.86 10.69
C GLY A 170 -15.33 5.90 9.56
N GLU A 171 -14.78 7.07 9.89
CA GLU A 171 -14.65 8.19 8.96
C GLU A 171 -13.18 8.49 8.64
N LEU A 172 -12.93 9.04 7.45
CA LEU A 172 -11.62 9.55 7.07
C LEU A 172 -11.57 11.08 7.26
N PRO A 173 -10.65 11.59 8.10
CA PRO A 173 -10.48 13.04 8.27
C PRO A 173 -10.13 13.79 6.99
N ALA A 174 -9.51 13.12 6.01
CA ALA A 174 -9.22 13.67 4.70
C ALA A 174 -9.24 12.57 3.63
N ARG A 175 -9.49 12.98 2.38
CA ARG A 175 -9.45 12.08 1.20
C ARG A 175 -8.61 12.69 0.08
N GLY A 176 -8.07 11.82 -0.77
CA GLY A 176 -7.49 12.19 -2.06
C GLY A 176 -8.53 12.10 -3.18
N GLY A 177 -8.08 12.20 -4.42
CA GLY A 177 -8.91 11.94 -5.61
C GLY A 177 -9.33 10.48 -5.79
N ALA A 178 -9.99 10.15 -6.89
CA ALA A 178 -10.35 8.78 -7.23
C ALA A 178 -9.10 7.89 -7.36
N ILE A 179 -9.07 6.76 -6.64
CA ILE A 179 -7.93 5.84 -6.65
C ILE A 179 -7.82 5.17 -8.04
N GLN A 180 -6.78 5.51 -8.79
CA GLN A 180 -6.51 4.94 -10.11
C GLN A 180 -5.61 3.71 -10.03
N ALA A 181 -4.68 3.70 -9.07
CA ALA A 181 -3.76 2.60 -8.86
C ALA A 181 -3.41 2.46 -7.38
N ALA A 182 -3.09 1.24 -6.96
CA ALA A 182 -2.50 0.96 -5.66
C ALA A 182 -1.21 0.15 -5.83
N ILE A 183 -0.33 0.19 -4.84
CA ILE A 183 0.82 -0.69 -4.71
C ILE A 183 0.90 -1.08 -3.25
N ASN A 184 0.74 -2.37 -2.94
CA ASN A 184 1.00 -2.88 -1.61
C ASN A 184 2.48 -3.32 -1.49
N LEU A 185 3.17 -2.91 -0.44
CA LEU A 185 4.55 -3.31 -0.17
C LEU A 185 4.57 -4.27 1.01
N GLU A 186 4.80 -5.56 0.73
CA GLU A 186 5.08 -6.57 1.73
C GLU A 186 6.55 -6.96 1.67
N LEU A 187 7.38 -6.32 2.49
CA LEU A 187 8.83 -6.52 2.51
C LEU A 187 9.29 -6.99 3.88
N SER A 188 9.89 -8.18 3.93
CA SER A 188 10.42 -8.75 5.17
C SER A 188 11.93 -8.58 5.35
N SER A 189 12.64 -8.05 4.34
CA SER A 189 14.07 -7.75 4.42
C SER A 189 14.47 -6.70 3.38
N LEU A 190 15.45 -5.86 3.74
CA LEU A 190 16.12 -4.94 2.79
C LEU A 190 17.12 -5.65 1.88
N LYS A 191 17.60 -6.84 2.26
CA LYS A 191 18.51 -7.66 1.43
C LYS A 191 17.69 -8.58 0.54
N MET A 192 17.27 -8.07 -0.61
CA MET A 192 16.46 -8.82 -1.56
C MET A 192 17.29 -9.44 -2.67
N LYS A 193 17.05 -10.73 -2.95
CA LYS A 193 17.62 -11.43 -4.11
C LYS A 193 16.65 -11.50 -5.30
N LYS A 194 15.35 -11.33 -5.05
CA LYS A 194 14.27 -11.49 -6.03
C LYS A 194 13.08 -10.61 -5.65
N ILE A 195 12.40 -10.03 -6.63
CA ILE A 195 11.11 -9.35 -6.49
C ILE A 195 10.05 -10.27 -7.08
N ASP A 196 8.99 -10.55 -6.32
CA ASP A 196 7.79 -11.16 -6.91
C ASP A 196 6.82 -10.03 -7.25
N VAL A 197 6.08 -10.15 -8.33
CA VAL A 197 5.12 -9.11 -8.73
C VAL A 197 3.78 -9.78 -8.92
N LYS A 198 2.84 -9.43 -8.04
CA LYS A 198 1.48 -9.99 -8.05
C LYS A 198 0.50 -8.95 -8.56
N LEU A 199 0.39 -8.90 -9.87
CA LEU A 199 -0.58 -8.04 -10.52
C LEU A 199 -1.98 -8.65 -10.39
N LEU A 200 -2.93 -7.90 -9.83
CA LEU A 200 -4.30 -8.33 -9.66
C LEU A 200 -5.22 -7.39 -10.44
N GLY A 201 -5.78 -7.85 -11.54
CA GLY A 201 -6.87 -7.13 -12.21
C GLY A 201 -8.23 -7.50 -11.59
N LEU A 202 -9.18 -6.58 -11.70
CA LEU A 202 -10.53 -6.79 -11.16
C LEU A 202 -11.31 -7.78 -12.04
N ASN A 203 -12.02 -8.73 -11.43
CA ASN A 203 -12.90 -9.69 -12.13
C ASN A 203 -12.23 -10.52 -13.27
N GLY A 204 -10.96 -10.88 -13.13
CA GLY A 204 -10.25 -11.63 -14.18
C GLY A 204 -9.87 -10.78 -15.40
N GLN A 205 -10.09 -9.46 -15.36
CA GLN A 205 -9.45 -8.55 -16.30
C GLN A 205 -7.94 -8.58 -16.07
N LEU A 206 -7.19 -8.41 -17.15
CA LEU A 206 -5.75 -8.28 -17.05
C LEU A 206 -5.43 -6.97 -16.32
N PRO A 207 -4.43 -6.98 -15.42
CA PRO A 207 -3.91 -5.75 -14.83
C PRO A 207 -3.48 -4.79 -15.95
N ASN A 208 -3.54 -3.46 -15.70
CA ASN A 208 -3.12 -2.48 -16.69
C ASN A 208 -1.73 -2.85 -17.24
N LEU A 209 -1.68 -3.10 -18.55
CA LEU A 209 -0.49 -3.54 -19.26
C LEU A 209 0.66 -2.54 -19.09
N ASP A 210 0.35 -1.25 -18.95
CA ASP A 210 1.34 -0.20 -18.71
C ASP A 210 2.02 -0.36 -17.34
N LEU A 211 1.28 -0.78 -16.31
CA LEU A 211 1.86 -1.06 -15.00
C LEU A 211 2.73 -2.33 -15.02
N VAL A 212 2.26 -3.37 -15.72
CA VAL A 212 3.05 -4.60 -15.93
C VAL A 212 4.36 -4.26 -16.63
N ASN A 213 4.29 -3.47 -17.69
CA ASN A 213 5.44 -3.03 -18.47
C ASN A 213 6.37 -2.13 -17.66
N LEU A 214 5.83 -1.25 -16.81
CA LEU A 214 6.61 -0.41 -15.90
C LEU A 214 7.39 -1.25 -14.91
N VAL A 215 6.73 -2.19 -14.23
CA VAL A 215 7.41 -3.04 -13.25
C VAL A 215 8.48 -3.90 -13.95
N HIS A 216 8.17 -4.44 -15.13
CA HIS A 216 9.15 -5.17 -15.94
C HIS A 216 10.36 -4.28 -16.30
N ARG A 217 10.13 -3.05 -16.77
CA ARG A 217 11.21 -2.11 -17.15
C ARG A 217 12.07 -1.71 -15.96
N ILE A 218 11.48 -1.43 -14.80
CA ILE A 218 12.21 -1.07 -13.58
C ILE A 218 13.08 -2.25 -13.11
N CYS A 219 12.51 -3.45 -13.02
CA CYS A 219 13.27 -4.62 -12.56
C CYS A 219 14.43 -4.96 -13.52
N SER A 220 14.19 -4.90 -14.83
CA SER A 220 15.21 -5.12 -15.85
C SER A 220 16.31 -4.06 -15.82
N LYS A 221 15.97 -2.77 -15.59
CA LYS A 221 16.94 -1.67 -15.48
C LYS A 221 17.83 -1.81 -14.24
N GLU A 222 17.24 -2.16 -13.09
CA GLU A 222 17.95 -2.29 -11.81
C GLU A 222 18.65 -3.66 -11.64
N ARG A 223 18.64 -4.51 -12.68
CA ARG A 223 19.19 -5.89 -12.67
C ARG A 223 18.65 -6.77 -11.54
N VAL A 224 17.43 -6.48 -11.08
CA VAL A 224 16.78 -7.27 -10.03
C VAL A 224 16.01 -8.41 -10.67
N ARG A 225 16.26 -9.65 -10.26
CA ARG A 225 15.48 -10.80 -10.75
C ARG A 225 14.02 -10.65 -10.32
N HIS A 226 13.11 -10.69 -11.27
CA HIS A 226 11.67 -10.65 -11.00
C HIS A 226 10.93 -11.86 -11.57
N SER A 227 9.84 -12.26 -10.91
CA SER A 227 8.89 -13.24 -11.45
C SER A 227 7.47 -12.71 -11.47
N TYR A 228 6.69 -13.16 -12.45
CA TYR A 228 5.24 -13.01 -12.51
C TYR A 228 4.61 -14.36 -12.21
N VAL A 229 3.69 -14.39 -11.23
CA VAL A 229 2.86 -15.55 -10.85
C VAL A 229 3.61 -16.88 -10.84
N ASN A 230 4.25 -17.17 -9.69
CA ASN A 230 4.64 -18.47 -9.16
C ASN A 230 4.74 -19.68 -10.14
N LYS A 231 5.52 -19.56 -11.21
CA LYS A 231 6.16 -20.71 -11.86
C LYS A 231 7.58 -20.81 -11.33
N GLU A 232 7.73 -21.28 -10.08
CA GLU A 232 8.80 -22.21 -9.69
C GLU A 232 8.65 -22.65 -8.22
N LYS A 233 8.77 -23.97 -8.02
CA LYS A 233 8.60 -24.69 -6.76
C LYS A 233 9.64 -24.29 -5.70
N ASN A 234 9.19 -24.29 -4.44
CA ASN A 234 9.96 -24.46 -3.20
C ASN A 234 11.29 -23.69 -3.07
N SER A 235 11.22 -22.50 -2.48
CA SER A 235 12.29 -21.96 -1.65
C SER A 235 11.74 -20.81 -0.81
N LYS A 236 12.10 -20.74 0.48
CA LYS A 236 11.77 -19.62 1.39
C LYS A 236 12.33 -18.32 0.78
N SER A 237 11.50 -17.58 0.05
CA SER A 237 11.89 -16.39 -0.72
C SER A 237 11.10 -15.18 -0.25
N THR A 238 11.80 -14.12 0.12
CA THR A 238 11.22 -12.80 0.40
C THR A 238 10.63 -12.24 -0.90
N SER A 239 9.31 -12.18 -0.96
CA SER A 239 8.50 -11.73 -2.11
C SER A 239 7.97 -10.34 -1.77
N ILE A 240 8.22 -9.34 -2.61
CA ILE A 240 7.34 -8.17 -2.68
C ILE A 240 5.98 -8.70 -3.16
N ARG A 241 4.89 -8.34 -2.51
CA ARG A 241 3.56 -8.53 -3.08
C ARG A 241 3.04 -7.17 -3.53
N ALA A 242 3.51 -6.71 -4.69
CA ALA A 242 3.00 -5.50 -5.32
C ALA A 242 1.56 -5.73 -5.80
N MET A 243 0.58 -5.55 -4.91
CA MET A 243 -0.82 -5.62 -5.26
C MET A 243 -1.21 -4.32 -5.96
N ALA A 244 -1.46 -4.41 -7.26
CA ALA A 244 -1.92 -3.30 -8.06
C ALA A 244 -3.41 -3.37 -8.33
N THR A 245 -4.21 -2.72 -7.48
CA THR A 245 -5.66 -2.63 -7.67
C THR A 245 -5.99 -1.41 -8.53
N PHE A 246 -6.52 -1.65 -9.73
CA PHE A 246 -7.15 -0.64 -10.56
C PHE A 246 -8.62 -0.53 -10.16
N ASN A 247 -9.08 0.66 -9.80
CA ASN A 247 -10.43 0.85 -9.29
C ASN A 247 -11.28 1.61 -10.31
N ALA A 248 -11.93 0.89 -11.23
CA ALA A 248 -13.03 1.48 -11.98
C ALA A 248 -14.39 1.28 -11.28
N HIS A 249 -14.55 0.30 -10.38
CA HIS A 249 -15.83 0.08 -9.67
C HIS A 249 -15.67 -0.76 -8.38
N TYR A 250 -15.16 -0.18 -7.29
CA TYR A 250 -15.22 -0.82 -5.96
C TYR A 250 -16.67 -1.10 -5.53
N ALA A 251 -17.62 -0.26 -5.98
CA ALA A 251 -19.06 -0.45 -5.79
C ALA A 251 -19.59 -1.77 -6.39
N GLY A 252 -18.98 -2.27 -7.48
CA GLY A 252 -19.38 -3.53 -8.12
C GLY A 252 -18.91 -4.78 -7.36
N HIS A 253 -17.88 -4.67 -6.52
CA HIS A 253 -17.34 -5.79 -5.74
C HIS A 253 -18.12 -6.03 -4.45
N CYS A 254 -18.58 -4.96 -3.79
CA CYS A 254 -19.53 -5.05 -2.66
C CYS A 254 -20.83 -5.78 -3.04
N ALA A 255 -21.29 -5.70 -4.30
CA ALA A 255 -22.52 -6.35 -4.76
C ALA A 255 -22.38 -7.86 -5.07
N ARG A 256 -21.15 -8.38 -5.24
CA ARG A 256 -20.93 -9.79 -5.63
C ARG A 256 -20.54 -10.71 -4.49
N THR A 257 -20.03 -10.20 -3.37
CA THR A 257 -19.76 -11.02 -2.17
C THR A 257 -21.02 -11.40 -1.39
N SER A 258 -22.20 -10.91 -1.79
CA SER A 258 -23.50 -11.27 -1.22
C SER A 258 -24.11 -12.57 -1.79
N TYR A 259 -23.54 -13.14 -2.86
CA TYR A 259 -24.02 -14.37 -3.49
C TYR A 259 -22.86 -15.36 -3.65
N GLY A 260 -22.63 -16.19 -2.62
CA GLY A 260 -21.60 -17.22 -2.71
C GLY A 260 -21.21 -17.88 -1.40
N ILE A 261 -22.15 -18.10 -0.47
CA ILE A 261 -22.02 -19.11 0.58
C ILE A 261 -23.39 -19.78 0.75
N THR A 262 -23.58 -20.87 0.01
CA THR A 262 -24.45 -22.01 0.35
C THR A 262 -23.59 -23.24 0.22
#